data_AF-A0A950H2X3-F1
#
_entry.id   AF-A0A950H2X3-F1
#
_cell.length_a   1.000
_cell.length_b   1.000
_cell.length_c   1.000
_cell.angle_alpha   90.00
_cell.angle_beta   90.00
_cell.angle_gamma   90.00
#
_symmetry.space_group_name_H-M   'P 1'
#
loop_
_entity.id
_entity.type
_entity.pdbx_description
1 polymer ?
#
loop_
_entity_poly.entity_id
_entity_poly.type
_entity_poly.pdbx_seq_one_letter_code
_entity_poly.pdbx_strand_id
1 'polypeptide(L)'
;MPRGGKRAGAGRPKKEIGRPTEYRPEKAEQARKLCELGATDFELASFFEVSVMTIHRWRNTFPEFCEAVKAGKAHLDDRVERSLYQRAVGYSFESEKVFQFQGQIVRAKTVEHVPPDPGAAMNWLKNRRSDTWRDKSEVLHKHDTSSMSDDELLRIASGSGEGTAAPTKGPGKPH
;
A
#
# COMPACT_ATOMS: atom_id res chain seq x y z
N MET A 1 71.58 -6.09 -18.25
CA MET A 1 70.13 -5.81 -18.29
C MET A 1 69.37 -7.14 -18.36
N PRO A 2 68.11 -7.28 -17.88
CA PRO A 2 67.35 -6.45 -16.95
C PRO A 2 66.77 -7.24 -15.74
N ARG A 3 66.37 -6.50 -14.71
CA ARG A 3 65.77 -6.97 -13.45
C ARG A 3 64.25 -7.15 -13.62
N GLY A 4 63.72 -8.26 -13.10
CA GLY A 4 62.28 -8.49 -12.97
C GLY A 4 61.68 -7.62 -11.86
N GLY A 5 60.81 -6.68 -12.23
CA GLY A 5 59.99 -5.89 -11.31
C GLY A 5 58.55 -6.40 -11.29
N LYS A 6 58.13 -6.99 -10.17
CA LYS A 6 56.72 -7.30 -9.90
C LYS A 6 55.95 -6.02 -9.55
N ARG A 7 54.93 -5.73 -10.38
CA ARG A 7 53.58 -5.18 -10.12
C ARG A 7 53.41 -4.10 -9.04
N ALA A 8 52.76 -3.01 -9.44
CA ALA A 8 51.73 -2.36 -8.63
C ALA A 8 50.58 -1.91 -9.57
N GLY A 9 49.53 -2.72 -9.66
CA GLY A 9 48.28 -2.28 -10.28
C GLY A 9 47.59 -1.34 -9.30
N ALA A 10 47.58 -0.04 -9.62
CA ALA A 10 46.83 0.96 -8.87
C ALA A 10 45.34 0.59 -8.88
N GLY A 11 44.79 0.30 -7.70
CA GLY A 11 43.36 0.11 -7.52
C GLY A 11 42.62 1.38 -7.92
N ARG A 12 41.73 1.29 -8.91
CA ARG A 12 40.81 2.39 -9.23
C ARG A 12 39.93 2.67 -8.00
N PRO A 13 39.72 3.94 -7.63
CA PRO A 13 38.80 4.27 -6.55
C PRO A 13 37.41 3.77 -6.92
N LYS A 14 36.81 2.99 -6.02
CA LYS A 14 35.45 2.47 -6.16
C LYS A 14 34.52 3.67 -6.10
N LYS A 15 34.01 4.11 -7.25
CA LYS A 15 32.97 5.13 -7.33
C LYS A 15 31.76 4.59 -6.56
N GLU A 16 31.33 5.27 -5.50
CA GLU A 16 30.11 4.93 -4.76
C GLU A 16 28.90 5.16 -5.67
N ILE A 17 28.64 4.19 -6.54
CA ILE A 17 27.45 4.15 -7.39
C ILE A 17 26.37 3.50 -6.55
N GLY A 18 25.83 4.26 -5.60
CA GLY A 18 24.69 3.88 -4.79
C GLY A 18 23.86 5.11 -4.50
N ARG A 19 22.61 5.13 -4.99
CA ARG A 19 21.59 6.11 -4.57
C ARG A 19 21.54 6.09 -3.03
N PRO A 20 21.66 7.23 -2.32
CA PRO A 20 21.69 7.25 -0.86
C PRO A 20 20.37 6.71 -0.29
N THR A 21 20.35 5.41 0.02
CA THR A 21 19.17 4.71 0.59
C THR A 21 19.17 4.74 2.11
N GLU A 22 20.18 5.37 2.71
CA GLU A 22 20.34 5.44 4.15
C GLU A 22 19.22 6.28 4.77
N TYR A 23 18.56 5.66 5.75
CA TYR A 23 17.51 6.29 6.51
C TYR A 23 18.12 7.27 7.51
N ARG A 24 17.51 8.45 7.65
CA ARG A 24 17.86 9.43 8.67
C ARG A 24 16.60 9.74 9.48
N PRO A 25 16.68 9.88 10.82
CA PRO A 25 15.52 10.20 11.66
C PRO A 25 14.77 11.45 11.21
N GLU A 26 15.48 12.46 10.69
CA GLU A 26 14.91 13.69 10.13
C GLU A 26 13.86 13.42 9.02
N LYS A 27 14.03 12.33 8.26
CA LYS A 27 13.09 11.93 7.21
C LYS A 27 11.73 11.53 7.78
N ALA A 28 11.64 11.08 9.04
CA ALA A 28 10.36 10.80 9.69
C ALA A 28 9.55 12.09 9.91
N GLU A 29 10.18 13.14 10.43
CA GLU A 29 9.49 14.41 10.63
C GLU A 29 9.07 15.06 9.31
N GLN A 30 9.93 15.00 8.28
CA GLN A 30 9.60 15.45 6.93
C GLN A 30 8.44 14.65 6.33
N ALA A 31 8.44 13.33 6.49
CA ALA A 31 7.36 12.48 6.02
C ALA A 31 6.04 12.77 6.74
N ARG A 32 6.06 13.05 8.05
CA ARG A 32 4.87 13.46 8.80
C ARG A 32 4.26 14.72 8.20
N LYS A 33 5.05 15.78 8.03
CA LYS A 33 4.57 17.08 7.48
C LYS A 33 4.02 16.93 6.07
N LEU A 34 4.65 16.12 5.23
CA LEU A 34 4.14 15.83 3.88
C LEU A 34 2.83 15.04 3.93
N CYS A 35 2.72 14.06 4.82
CA CYS A 35 1.47 13.32 5.02
C CYS A 35 0.34 14.18 5.58
N GLU A 36 0.63 15.15 6.47
CA GLU A 36 -0.35 16.13 6.94
C GLU A 36 -0.95 16.96 5.79
N LEU A 37 -0.18 17.16 4.71
CA LEU A 37 -0.62 17.82 3.48
C LEU A 37 -1.33 16.88 2.49
N GLY A 38 -1.45 15.59 2.80
CA GLY A 38 -2.09 14.59 1.94
C GLY A 38 -1.16 13.88 0.98
N ALA A 39 0.17 13.96 1.17
CA ALA A 39 1.11 13.28 0.29
C ALA A 39 0.94 11.75 0.32
N THR A 40 0.96 11.17 -0.87
CA THR A 40 0.97 9.73 -1.12
C THR A 40 2.37 9.13 -0.92
N ASP A 41 2.45 7.81 -0.76
CA ASP A 41 3.73 7.10 -0.64
C ASP A 41 4.61 7.27 -1.91
N PHE A 42 4.00 7.54 -3.07
CA PHE A 42 4.71 7.89 -4.30
C PHE A 42 5.34 9.28 -4.25
N GLU A 43 4.59 10.28 -3.76
CA GLU A 43 5.09 11.64 -3.60
C GLU A 43 6.17 11.73 -2.52
N LEU A 44 6.04 10.95 -1.44
CA LEU A 44 7.12 10.78 -0.46
C LEU A 44 8.38 10.19 -1.10
N ALA A 45 8.24 9.15 -1.91
CA ALA A 45 9.38 8.54 -2.61
C ALA A 45 10.05 9.53 -3.59
N SER A 46 9.25 10.32 -4.29
CA SER A 46 9.72 11.39 -5.16
C SER A 46 10.49 12.46 -4.38
N PHE A 47 9.91 12.94 -3.27
CA PHE A 47 10.50 13.97 -2.41
C PHE A 47 11.84 13.55 -1.80
N PHE A 48 11.94 12.32 -1.30
CA PHE A 48 13.17 11.79 -0.72
C PHE A 48 14.16 11.30 -1.77
N GLU A 49 13.81 11.40 -3.05
CA GLU A 49 14.55 10.81 -4.16
C GLU A 49 14.95 9.36 -3.85
N VAL A 50 13.99 8.54 -3.43
CA VAL A 50 14.14 7.09 -3.25
C VAL A 50 13.11 6.31 -4.08
N SER A 51 13.19 4.98 -4.07
CA SER A 51 12.11 4.17 -4.64
C SER A 51 10.97 4.01 -3.63
N VAL A 52 9.75 3.81 -4.10
CA VAL A 52 8.60 3.48 -3.24
C VAL A 52 8.89 2.24 -2.37
N MET A 53 9.62 1.26 -2.92
CA MET A 53 10.07 0.09 -2.17
C MET A 53 10.98 0.43 -0.99
N THR A 54 11.77 1.50 -1.11
CA THR A 54 12.61 2.00 -0.01
C THR A 54 11.74 2.63 1.08
N ILE A 55 10.69 3.38 0.72
CA ILE A 55 9.71 3.91 1.69
C ILE A 55 9.00 2.77 2.43
N HIS A 56 8.55 1.73 1.71
CA HIS A 56 7.95 0.55 2.33
C HIS A 56 8.92 -0.16 3.27
N ARG A 57 10.19 -0.30 2.86
CA ARG A 57 11.24 -0.85 3.72
C ARG A 57 11.43 -0.01 4.97
N TRP A 58 11.54 1.32 4.85
CA TRP A 58 11.70 2.19 6.00
C TRP A 58 10.52 2.10 6.98
N ARG A 59 9.28 1.99 6.48
CA ARG A 59 8.10 1.76 7.33
C ARG A 59 8.15 0.43 8.11
N ASN A 60 8.77 -0.60 7.54
CA ASN A 60 8.89 -1.91 8.18
C ASN A 60 10.10 -2.00 9.11
N THR A 61 11.19 -1.29 8.80
CA THR A 61 12.45 -1.35 9.56
C THR A 61 12.52 -0.31 10.67
N PHE A 62 11.89 0.85 10.51
CA PHE A 62 11.93 1.97 11.45
C PHE A 62 10.52 2.29 11.97
N PRO A 63 10.17 1.84 13.19
CA PRO A 63 8.87 2.12 13.79
C PRO A 63 8.53 3.61 13.86
N GLU A 64 9.51 4.46 14.20
CA GLU A 64 9.33 5.91 14.28
C GLU A 64 8.88 6.53 12.93
N PHE A 65 9.45 6.06 11.81
CA PHE A 65 9.02 6.50 10.48
C PHE A 65 7.58 6.06 10.18
N CYS A 66 7.24 4.83 10.56
CA CYS A 66 5.89 4.30 10.39
C CYS A 66 4.86 5.09 11.21
N GLU A 67 5.17 5.39 12.47
CA GLU A 67 4.35 6.20 13.35
C GLU A 67 4.19 7.62 12.83
N ALA A 68 5.27 8.25 12.36
CA ALA A 68 5.24 9.58 11.77
C ALA A 68 4.31 9.64 10.54
N VAL A 69 4.41 8.67 9.62
CA VAL A 69 3.52 8.59 8.45
C VAL A 69 2.07 8.35 8.86
N LYS A 70 1.80 7.49 9.84
CA LYS A 70 0.44 7.24 10.36
C LYS A 70 -0.14 8.48 11.02
N ALA A 71 0.62 9.13 11.89
CA ALA A 71 0.20 10.35 12.59
C ALA A 71 -0.13 11.47 11.60
N GLY A 72 0.66 11.65 10.54
CA GLY A 72 0.39 12.66 9.52
C GLY A 72 -0.91 12.39 8.74
N LYS A 73 -1.28 11.11 8.55
CA LYS A 73 -2.51 10.73 7.82
C LYS A 73 -3.77 10.74 8.70
N ALA A 74 -3.63 10.61 10.02
CA ALA A 74 -4.76 10.45 10.95
C ALA A 74 -5.85 11.53 10.81
N HIS A 75 -5.48 12.82 10.75
CA HIS A 75 -6.47 13.89 10.62
C HIS A 75 -7.18 13.89 9.25
N LEU A 76 -6.52 13.38 8.20
CA LEU A 76 -7.14 13.22 6.88
C LEU A 76 -8.15 12.05 6.90
N ASP A 77 -7.77 10.95 7.52
CA ASP A 77 -8.65 9.80 7.73
C ASP A 77 -9.90 10.23 8.54
N ASP A 78 -9.72 10.99 9.63
CA ASP A 78 -10.82 11.55 10.43
C ASP A 78 -11.79 12.42 9.60
N ARG A 79 -11.27 13.20 8.65
CA ARG A 79 -12.10 14.03 7.75
C ARG A 79 -12.90 13.18 6.77
N VAL A 80 -12.28 12.14 6.22
CA VAL A 80 -12.98 11.19 5.34
C VAL A 80 -14.04 10.44 6.14
N GLU A 81 -13.73 9.97 7.35
CA GLU A 81 -14.68 9.30 8.23
C GLU A 81 -15.88 10.19 8.56
N ARG A 82 -15.66 11.44 8.94
CA ARG A 82 -16.75 12.39 9.21
C ARG A 82 -17.64 12.61 7.99
N SER A 83 -17.03 12.77 6.81
CA SER A 83 -17.75 12.98 5.56
C SER A 83 -18.55 11.74 5.15
N LEU A 84 -17.96 10.55 5.31
CA LEU A 84 -18.61 9.27 5.03
C LEU A 84 -19.78 9.02 5.99
N TYR A 85 -19.60 9.35 7.27
CA TYR A 85 -20.68 9.29 8.27
C TYR A 85 -21.84 10.21 7.88
N GLN A 86 -21.58 11.48 7.56
CA GLN A 86 -22.61 12.42 7.10
C GLN A 86 -23.37 11.87 5.89
N ARG A 87 -22.67 11.29 4.93
CA ARG A 87 -23.29 10.68 3.75
C ARG A 87 -24.06 9.39 4.08
N ALA A 88 -23.64 8.64 5.09
CA ALA A 88 -24.33 7.45 5.57
C ALA A 88 -25.62 7.76 6.34
N VAL A 89 -25.69 8.88 7.09
CA VAL A 89 -26.88 9.28 7.86
C VAL A 89 -27.77 10.32 7.16
N GLY A 90 -27.28 10.92 6.07
CA GLY A 90 -27.88 12.09 5.45
C GLY A 90 -27.57 13.38 6.21
N TYR A 91 -27.48 14.49 5.50
CA TYR A 91 -27.20 15.80 6.09
C TYR A 91 -27.84 16.91 5.28
N SER A 92 -28.11 18.04 5.93
CA SER A 92 -28.60 19.25 5.26
C SER A 92 -27.51 20.31 5.30
N PHE A 93 -27.34 21.06 4.21
CA PHE A 93 -26.40 22.16 4.14
C PHE A 93 -27.05 23.39 3.50
N GLU A 94 -26.59 24.56 3.90
CA GLU A 94 -27.00 25.82 3.28
C GLU A 94 -26.29 25.96 1.93
N SER A 95 -27.09 26.09 0.87
CA SER A 95 -26.65 26.25 -0.51
C SER A 95 -27.15 27.60 -1.03
N GLU A 96 -26.26 28.40 -1.60
CA GLU A 96 -26.63 29.67 -2.22
C GLU A 96 -26.87 29.42 -3.71
N LYS A 97 -28.13 29.44 -4.14
CA LYS A 97 -28.46 29.37 -5.56
C LYS A 97 -28.45 30.78 -6.15
N VAL A 98 -27.59 30.96 -7.14
CA VAL A 98 -27.46 32.22 -7.88
C VAL A 98 -28.37 32.16 -9.09
N PHE A 99 -29.40 33.00 -9.10
CA PHE A 99 -30.29 33.19 -10.23
C PHE A 99 -29.96 34.51 -10.93
N GLN A 100 -29.98 34.55 -12.26
CA GLN A 100 -30.03 35.81 -13.00
C GLN A 100 -31.46 36.09 -13.41
N PHE A 101 -32.00 37.21 -12.93
CA PHE A 101 -33.30 37.70 -13.36
C PHE A 101 -33.17 39.15 -13.81
N GLN A 102 -33.53 39.44 -15.07
CA GLN A 102 -33.48 40.78 -15.66
C GLN A 102 -32.10 41.49 -15.54
N GLY A 103 -31.01 40.75 -15.71
CA GLY A 103 -29.65 41.31 -15.65
C GLY A 103 -29.11 41.59 -14.24
N GLN A 104 -29.91 41.31 -13.19
CA GLN A 104 -29.46 41.36 -11.80
C GLN A 104 -29.18 39.95 -11.26
N ILE A 105 -28.09 39.82 -10.53
CA ILE A 105 -27.70 38.59 -9.83
C ILE A 105 -28.47 38.55 -8.50
N VAL A 106 -29.43 37.63 -8.39
CA VAL A 106 -30.19 37.38 -7.16
C VAL A 106 -29.63 36.12 -6.52
N ARG A 107 -29.19 36.23 -5.26
CA ARG A 107 -28.70 35.09 -4.49
C ARG A 107 -29.75 34.67 -3.47
N ALA A 108 -30.22 33.43 -3.56
CA ALA A 108 -31.19 32.87 -2.63
C ALA A 108 -30.54 31.79 -1.76
N LYS A 109 -30.57 31.99 -0.44
CA LYS A 109 -30.16 30.97 0.53
C LYS A 109 -31.21 29.86 0.56
N THR A 110 -30.83 28.65 0.18
CA THR A 110 -31.69 27.46 0.19
C THR A 110 -31.06 26.40 1.07
N VAL A 111 -31.85 25.69 1.86
CA VAL A 111 -31.35 24.50 2.57
C VAL A 111 -31.52 23.30 1.66
N GLU A 112 -30.41 22.71 1.21
CA GLU A 112 -30.42 21.48 0.44
C GLU A 112 -30.21 20.28 1.38
N HIS A 113 -31.04 19.26 1.21
CA HIS A 113 -30.95 18.01 1.97
C HIS A 113 -30.34 16.92 1.10
N VAL A 114 -29.24 16.32 1.58
CA VAL A 114 -28.62 15.14 1.01
C VAL A 114 -29.19 13.91 1.74
N PRO A 115 -29.94 13.03 1.06
CA PRO A 115 -30.48 11.85 1.70
C PRO A 115 -29.35 10.85 2.06
N PRO A 116 -29.59 9.95 3.02
CA PRO A 116 -28.66 8.89 3.38
C PRO A 116 -28.30 8.01 2.16
N ASP A 117 -27.02 7.68 2.01
CA ASP A 117 -26.51 6.75 1.01
C ASP A 117 -26.40 5.32 1.60
N PRO A 118 -27.19 4.35 1.12
CA PRO A 118 -27.20 2.99 1.67
C PRO A 118 -25.86 2.26 1.54
N GLY A 119 -25.09 2.57 0.49
CA GLY A 119 -23.76 1.97 0.28
C GLY A 119 -22.74 2.48 1.29
N ALA A 120 -22.73 3.79 1.54
CA ALA A 120 -21.93 4.39 2.60
C ALA A 120 -22.30 3.83 3.98
N ALA A 121 -23.60 3.68 4.27
CA ALA A 121 -24.08 3.09 5.52
C ALA A 121 -23.63 1.62 5.69
N MET A 122 -23.79 0.80 4.64
CA MET A 122 -23.35 -0.60 4.64
C MET A 122 -21.84 -0.72 4.84
N ASN A 123 -21.03 0.05 4.10
CA ASN A 123 -19.58 0.04 4.22
C ASN A 123 -19.11 0.49 5.62
N TRP A 124 -19.76 1.51 6.19
CA TRP A 124 -19.49 1.97 7.55
C TRP A 124 -19.75 0.89 8.59
N LEU A 125 -20.89 0.19 8.50
CA LEU A 125 -21.26 -0.89 9.40
C LEU A 125 -20.32 -2.10 9.26
N LYS A 126 -19.92 -2.45 8.04
CA LYS A 126 -18.92 -3.50 7.78
C LYS A 126 -17.57 -3.21 8.44
N ASN A 127 -17.13 -1.95 8.42
CA ASN A 127 -15.85 -1.56 9.02
C ASN A 127 -15.92 -1.46 10.56
N ARG A 128 -17.00 -0.91 11.14
CA ARG A 128 -17.10 -0.66 12.60
C ARG A 128 -17.79 -1.74 13.43
N ARG A 129 -18.66 -2.55 12.82
CA ARG A 129 -19.34 -3.69 13.47
C ARG A 129 -19.15 -4.94 12.62
N SER A 130 -17.88 -5.22 12.30
CA SER A 130 -17.49 -6.32 11.41
C SER A 130 -18.00 -7.69 11.89
N ASP A 131 -18.05 -7.88 13.19
CA ASP A 131 -18.62 -9.01 13.92
C ASP A 131 -20.08 -9.31 13.53
N THR A 132 -20.87 -8.29 13.19
CA THR A 132 -22.27 -8.46 12.78
C THR A 132 -22.48 -8.30 11.27
N TRP A 133 -21.73 -7.42 10.61
CA TRP A 133 -22.04 -6.97 9.24
C TRP A 133 -21.00 -7.39 8.18
N ARG A 134 -19.83 -7.92 8.57
CA ARG A 134 -18.81 -8.38 7.61
C ARG A 134 -19.33 -9.56 6.82
N ASP A 135 -19.10 -9.56 5.51
CA ASP A 135 -19.46 -10.68 4.66
C ASP A 135 -18.71 -11.94 5.12
N LYS A 136 -19.46 -13.01 5.41
CA LYS A 136 -18.89 -14.31 5.77
C LYS A 136 -18.67 -15.11 4.50
N SER A 137 -17.41 -15.29 4.10
CA SER A 137 -17.06 -16.19 3.00
C SER A 137 -16.84 -17.61 3.52
N GLU A 138 -17.69 -18.55 3.15
CA GLU A 138 -17.41 -19.98 3.33
C GLU A 138 -16.49 -20.44 2.20
N VAL A 139 -15.20 -20.58 2.48
CA VAL A 139 -14.25 -21.11 1.49
C VAL A 139 -14.36 -22.64 1.48
N LEU A 140 -15.29 -23.15 0.67
CA LEU A 140 -15.37 -24.58 0.34
C LEU A 140 -14.14 -24.98 -0.49
N HIS A 141 -13.13 -25.54 0.17
CA HIS A 141 -12.03 -26.22 -0.51
C HIS A 141 -12.52 -27.60 -0.99
N LYS A 142 -13.12 -27.64 -2.19
CA LYS A 142 -13.32 -28.91 -2.89
C LYS A 142 -12.00 -29.33 -3.51
N HIS A 143 -11.29 -30.23 -2.84
CA HIS A 143 -10.15 -30.91 -3.45
C HIS A 143 -10.71 -31.97 -4.40
N ASP A 144 -10.50 -31.80 -5.70
CA ASP A 144 -10.78 -32.86 -6.66
C ASP A 144 -9.65 -33.89 -6.56
N THR A 145 -9.93 -35.02 -5.90
CA THR A 145 -8.99 -36.13 -5.73
C THR A 145 -9.17 -37.19 -6.81
N SER A 146 -10.03 -36.98 -7.81
CA SER A 146 -10.34 -37.99 -8.82
C SER A 146 -9.16 -38.35 -9.73
N SER A 147 -8.14 -37.49 -9.79
CA SER A 147 -6.90 -37.70 -10.56
C SER A 147 -5.71 -38.17 -9.71
N MET A 148 -5.86 -38.28 -8.39
CA MET A 148 -4.81 -38.74 -7.50
C MET A 148 -4.85 -40.26 -7.39
N SER A 149 -3.68 -40.90 -7.56
CA SER A 149 -3.57 -42.34 -7.34
C SER A 149 -3.68 -42.68 -5.85
N ASP A 150 -4.13 -43.89 -5.51
CA ASP A 150 -4.29 -44.34 -4.12
C ASP A 150 -2.97 -44.25 -3.32
N ASP A 151 -1.83 -44.52 -3.97
CA ASP A 151 -0.50 -44.37 -3.39
C ASP A 151 -0.14 -42.91 -3.07
N GLU A 152 -0.60 -41.96 -3.89
CA GLU A 152 -0.35 -40.53 -3.70
C GLU A 152 -1.21 -39.97 -2.55
N LEU A 153 -2.46 -40.45 -2.42
CA LEU A 153 -3.33 -40.13 -1.28
C LEU A 153 -2.76 -40.66 0.04
N LEU A 154 -2.18 -41.87 0.03
CA LEU A 154 -1.53 -42.47 1.20
C LEU A 154 -0.28 -41.67 1.64
N ARG A 155 0.49 -41.11 0.70
CA ARG A 155 1.65 -40.25 1.01
C ARG A 155 1.25 -38.92 1.63
N ILE A 156 0.17 -38.31 1.13
CA ILE A 156 -0.38 -37.06 1.67
C ILE A 156 -0.93 -37.29 3.09
N ALA A 157 -1.66 -38.38 3.31
CA ALA A 157 -2.22 -38.73 4.63
C ALA A 157 -1.15 -39.13 5.67
N SER A 158 -0.01 -39.69 5.23
CA SER A 158 1.11 -40.07 6.10
C SER A 158 2.13 -38.94 6.34
N GLY A 159 1.86 -37.71 5.86
CA GLY A 159 2.65 -36.52 6.18
C GLY A 159 4.08 -36.50 5.64
N SER A 160 4.38 -37.33 4.64
CA SER A 160 5.73 -37.47 4.08
C SER A 160 5.85 -36.69 2.77
N GLY A 161 5.82 -35.36 2.86
CA GLY A 161 6.05 -34.47 1.72
C GLY A 161 7.53 -34.23 1.48
N GLU A 162 8.20 -35.08 0.70
CA GLU A 162 9.48 -34.72 0.08
C GLU A 162 9.22 -33.83 -1.14
N GLY A 163 9.68 -32.58 -1.08
CA GLY A 163 9.63 -31.65 -2.19
C GLY A 163 10.46 -32.15 -3.37
N THR A 164 9.79 -32.52 -4.46
CA THR A 164 10.45 -32.89 -5.70
C THR A 164 10.96 -31.63 -6.42
N ALA A 165 12.27 -31.43 -6.31
CA ALA A 165 13.02 -30.45 -7.08
C ALA A 165 12.90 -30.73 -8.59
N ALA A 166 12.70 -29.66 -9.36
CA ALA A 166 12.64 -29.68 -10.82
C ALA A 166 13.92 -30.23 -11.47
N PRO A 167 13.83 -30.96 -12.60
CA PRO A 167 15.00 -31.51 -13.27
C PRO A 167 15.81 -30.43 -14.00
N THR A 168 17.09 -30.31 -13.62
CA THR A 168 18.10 -29.47 -14.26
C THR A 168 18.51 -30.01 -15.62
N LYS A 169 18.57 -29.13 -16.64
CA LYS A 169 19.07 -29.37 -18.00
C LYS A 169 20.40 -30.13 -18.02
N GLY A 170 20.47 -31.20 -18.80
CA GLY A 170 21.71 -31.91 -19.14
C GLY A 170 22.61 -31.15 -20.12
N PRO A 171 23.91 -31.45 -20.17
CA PRO A 171 24.89 -30.70 -20.94
C PRO A 171 24.88 -31.10 -22.42
N GLY A 172 24.77 -30.11 -23.31
CA GLY A 172 24.95 -30.29 -24.75
C GLY A 172 26.41 -30.57 -25.11
N LYS A 173 26.65 -31.68 -25.81
CA LYS A 173 27.95 -32.09 -26.35
C LYS A 173 28.15 -31.47 -27.75
N PRO A 174 29.37 -31.08 -28.16
CA PRO A 174 29.60 -30.44 -29.44
C PRO A 174 29.83 -31.47 -30.56
N HIS A 175 29.24 -31.21 -31.73
CA HIS A 175 29.87 -31.31 -33.05
C HIS A 175 28.98 -30.64 -34.10
#